data_AF-A0A7J6MN68-F1
#
_entry.id   AF-A0A7J6MN68-F1
#
_cell.length_a   1.000
_cell.length_b   1.000
_cell.length_c   1.000
_cell.angle_alpha   90.00
_cell.angle_beta   90.00
_cell.angle_gamma   90.00
#
_symmetry.space_group_name_H-M   'P 1'
#
loop_
_entity.id
_entity.type
_entity.pdbx_description
1 polymer ?
#
loop_
_entity_poly.entity_id
_entity_poly.type
_entity_poly.pdbx_seq_one_letter_code
_entity_poly.pdbx_strand_id
1 'polypeptide(L)'
;MIPFRPFIRSSDLLRSTSSILSRRCHSTPAFRGFSSEAITKKEGDNNKGEPQSKWKAPLAFGAALGLGLAGLIAYDPQVLDQIKQAMSNDHLENPGDKAFTTLEKKDRDELKFVGKMIPKMGEEQFDTTDNIILVTFNSEQQRRENLLQLGSFIRDLRDIAIAKRVAEKASNLENTHFYYAIAPGASKDDKLDLILYKGQRRQKVTIGGSERADSEKAVDEMEKFFEPMCRPLEDLPKYPEETPVEEVSALNFYDRVIAAARPEMAILLQMYEDTCFLCFLMRPFINQLEDTFRRAHLPITIKRLNIEKNDFPLGCPVARGTPTFVLYRGYSPKPEKLAEFRPRDIVDRIRTDLLHEHPGITLSEHLLKKWEGMVNQVSQRFQLLSQLIMWNTELEKSQMVLAGVSSSSPEAVKAIDKYLVMASSGDDKELFTTVVSEIMTADMQRTDLLDENIKYLNKEVMNAEMDALVMAEMMAENVIQLEEEKGKASERIA
;
A
#
# COMPACT_ATOMS: atom_id res chain seq x y z
N MET A 1 1.86 39.18 -27.70
CA MET A 1 0.79 38.18 -27.50
C MET A 1 1.34 36.81 -27.87
N ILE A 2 1.87 36.10 -26.88
CA ILE A 2 2.24 34.68 -26.99
C ILE A 2 1.00 33.92 -26.50
N PRO A 3 0.52 32.88 -27.19
CA PRO A 3 -0.71 32.21 -26.79
C PRO A 3 -0.46 31.45 -25.49
N PHE A 4 -1.13 31.92 -24.43
CA PHE A 4 -1.28 31.22 -23.17
C PHE A 4 -1.92 29.85 -23.47
N ARG A 5 -1.24 28.75 -23.15
CA ARG A 5 -1.87 27.43 -23.16
C ARG A 5 -2.71 27.33 -21.88
N PRO A 6 -4.05 27.25 -21.95
CA PRO A 6 -4.80 26.90 -20.77
C PRO A 6 -4.42 25.47 -20.38
N PHE A 7 -4.18 25.24 -19.09
CA PHE A 7 -4.20 23.91 -18.50
C PHE A 7 -5.57 23.30 -18.82
N ILE A 8 -5.61 22.34 -19.75
CA ILE A 8 -6.80 21.54 -20.02
C ILE A 8 -6.96 20.63 -18.80
N ARG A 9 -7.94 20.94 -17.95
CA ARG A 9 -8.45 20.01 -16.95
C ARG A 9 -8.90 18.72 -17.66
N SER A 10 -8.33 17.58 -17.27
CA SER A 10 -8.70 16.26 -17.82
C SER A 10 -10.02 15.70 -17.27
N SER A 11 -10.91 16.55 -16.74
CA SER A 11 -12.17 16.12 -16.11
C SER A 11 -13.33 15.90 -17.09
N ASP A 12 -13.18 16.19 -18.37
CA ASP A 12 -14.28 16.06 -19.35
C ASP A 12 -14.03 14.94 -20.37
N LEU A 13 -13.97 13.68 -19.92
CA LEU A 13 -14.08 12.50 -20.80
C LEU A 13 -14.46 11.22 -20.02
N LEU A 14 -15.66 11.20 -19.42
CA LEU A 14 -16.30 9.94 -19.01
C LEU A 14 -17.79 9.98 -19.32
N ARG A 15 -18.18 9.31 -20.41
CA ARG A 15 -19.48 8.63 -20.55
C ARG A 15 -19.43 7.65 -21.72
N SER A 16 -19.29 6.37 -21.39
CA SER A 16 -19.83 5.30 -22.21
C SER A 16 -19.98 4.05 -21.35
N THR A 17 -21.23 3.71 -21.08
CA THR A 17 -21.67 2.48 -20.44
C THR A 17 -21.49 1.27 -21.35
N SER A 18 -20.96 0.18 -20.83
CA SER A 18 -21.32 -1.16 -21.30
C SER A 18 -21.26 -2.16 -20.15
N SER A 19 -22.42 -2.74 -19.87
CA SER A 19 -22.57 -3.99 -19.14
C SER A 19 -21.77 -5.11 -19.80
N ILE A 20 -21.29 -6.09 -19.01
CA ILE A 20 -21.34 -7.54 -19.30
C ILE A 20 -20.52 -8.36 -18.26
N LEU A 21 -21.23 -9.32 -17.65
CA LEU A 21 -20.84 -10.63 -17.09
C LEU A 21 -19.57 -10.78 -16.23
N SER A 22 -19.80 -10.92 -14.92
CA SER A 22 -18.87 -11.55 -13.96
C SER A 22 -18.59 -13.01 -14.37
N ARG A 23 -17.33 -13.31 -14.70
CA ARG A 23 -16.83 -14.69 -14.80
C ARG A 23 -16.08 -15.01 -13.51
N ARG A 24 -16.57 -16.01 -12.78
CA ARG A 24 -15.95 -16.49 -11.53
C ARG A 24 -14.60 -17.14 -11.80
N CYS A 25 -13.62 -16.78 -10.98
CA CYS A 25 -12.30 -17.41 -10.95
C CYS A 25 -12.40 -18.76 -10.24
N HIS A 26 -12.61 -19.85 -10.98
CA HIS A 26 -12.49 -21.20 -10.44
C HIS A 26 -11.52 -22.01 -11.31
N SER A 27 -10.31 -22.23 -10.80
CA SER A 27 -9.41 -23.27 -11.28
C SER A 27 -8.58 -23.80 -10.10
N THR A 28 -8.94 -24.99 -9.64
CA THR A 28 -8.16 -25.79 -8.68
C THR A 28 -7.75 -27.09 -9.37
N PRO A 29 -6.46 -27.43 -9.48
CA PRO A 29 -6.04 -28.80 -9.66
C PRO A 29 -5.76 -29.44 -8.29
N ALA A 30 -6.32 -30.64 -8.10
CA ALA A 30 -6.09 -31.47 -6.92
C ALA A 30 -4.65 -32.04 -6.92
N PHE A 31 -3.91 -31.88 -5.83
CA PHE A 31 -2.63 -32.56 -5.61
C PHE A 31 -2.74 -33.51 -4.41
N ARG A 32 -2.47 -34.80 -4.66
CA ARG A 32 -2.36 -35.88 -3.67
C ARG A 32 -0.96 -35.85 -3.03
N GLY A 33 -0.92 -36.11 -1.74
CA GLY A 33 0.24 -35.88 -0.88
C GLY A 33 1.37 -36.90 -0.97
N PHE A 34 2.44 -36.57 -0.25
CA PHE A 34 3.46 -37.50 0.21
C PHE A 34 3.87 -37.14 1.66
N SER A 35 4.18 -38.19 2.41
CA SER A 35 4.42 -38.26 3.85
C SER A 35 5.93 -38.34 4.17
N SER A 36 6.29 -37.75 5.33
CA SER A 36 7.41 -38.04 6.26
C SER A 36 8.86 -38.00 5.73
N GLU A 37 9.90 -37.55 6.43
CA GLU A 37 10.29 -37.80 7.83
C GLU A 37 11.12 -36.64 8.43
N ALA A 38 11.23 -36.67 9.76
CA ALA A 38 11.91 -35.75 10.65
C ALA A 38 13.46 -35.85 10.60
N ILE A 39 14.16 -34.80 11.04
CA ILE A 39 15.46 -34.84 11.76
C ILE A 39 15.64 -33.51 12.53
N THR A 40 16.45 -33.63 13.58
CA THR A 40 16.50 -32.97 14.89
C THR A 40 17.14 -31.57 15.03
N LYS A 41 16.72 -30.90 16.12
CA LYS A 41 17.34 -29.74 16.79
C LYS A 41 18.88 -29.78 16.91
N LYS A 42 19.50 -28.60 16.89
CA LYS A 42 20.51 -28.17 17.89
C LYS A 42 20.63 -26.64 17.98
N GLU A 43 20.49 -26.14 19.20
CA GLU A 43 20.81 -24.77 19.65
C GLU A 43 22.32 -24.57 19.79
N GLY A 44 22.78 -23.31 19.74
CA GLY A 44 24.12 -22.91 20.18
C GLY A 44 24.49 -21.46 19.85
N ASP A 45 24.30 -20.57 20.83
CA ASP A 45 24.75 -19.17 20.92
C ASP A 45 26.24 -18.93 20.59
N ASN A 46 26.56 -17.77 19.98
CA ASN A 46 27.25 -16.63 20.61
C ASN A 46 27.91 -15.63 19.63
N ASN A 47 27.40 -14.40 19.65
CA ASN A 47 28.10 -13.14 20.00
C ASN A 47 29.22 -12.49 19.12
N LYS A 48 29.20 -11.14 19.17
CA LYS A 48 30.15 -10.09 18.70
C LYS A 48 29.94 -9.61 17.26
N GLY A 49 29.85 -8.33 16.90
CA GLY A 49 30.06 -7.05 17.57
C GLY A 49 30.64 -6.04 16.55
N GLU A 50 29.99 -4.86 16.42
CA GLU A 50 30.45 -3.58 15.79
C GLU A 50 30.52 -3.43 14.25
N PRO A 51 30.54 -2.18 13.68
CA PRO A 51 30.04 -0.89 14.19
C PRO A 51 29.10 -0.14 13.21
N GLN A 52 28.21 0.67 13.79
CA GLN A 52 27.43 1.70 13.09
C GLN A 52 28.33 2.85 12.63
N SER A 53 28.39 3.11 11.31
CA SER A 53 28.97 4.35 10.78
C SER A 53 27.87 5.41 10.60
N LYS A 54 27.97 6.45 11.42
CA LYS A 54 27.11 7.64 11.42
C LYS A 54 27.42 8.52 10.20
N TRP A 55 26.42 8.76 9.35
CA TRP A 55 26.45 9.88 8.43
C TRP A 55 25.89 11.12 9.13
N LYS A 56 26.69 12.19 9.19
CA LYS A 56 26.28 13.53 9.61
C LYS A 56 26.37 14.49 8.42
N ALA A 57 25.26 15.22 8.21
CA ALA A 57 25.04 16.47 7.44
C ALA A 57 24.20 16.35 6.15
N PRO A 58 23.32 17.32 5.82
CA PRO A 58 22.53 18.24 6.65
C PRO A 58 21.04 17.80 6.65
N LEU A 59 20.54 17.40 7.83
CA LEU A 59 19.33 16.59 8.00
C LEU A 59 18.13 17.35 8.59
N ALA A 60 18.00 18.66 8.32
CA ALA A 60 16.95 19.47 8.95
C ALA A 60 15.69 19.68 8.11
N PHE A 61 15.75 19.59 6.77
CA PHE A 61 14.59 19.86 5.89
C PHE A 61 14.03 18.61 5.18
N GLY A 62 14.89 17.67 4.75
CA GLY A 62 14.45 16.43 4.10
C GLY A 62 13.72 15.44 5.01
N ALA A 63 13.98 15.48 6.33
CA ALA A 63 13.30 14.63 7.30
C ALA A 63 11.84 15.05 7.53
N ALA A 64 11.53 16.34 7.43
CA ALA A 64 10.16 16.87 7.56
C ALA A 64 9.30 16.52 6.35
N LEU A 65 9.85 16.60 5.12
CA LEU A 65 9.17 16.15 3.90
C LEU A 65 8.97 14.63 3.86
N GLY A 66 9.97 13.85 4.28
CA GLY A 66 9.87 12.38 4.32
C GLY A 66 8.85 11.86 5.33
N LEU A 67 8.72 12.52 6.50
CA LEU A 67 7.70 12.21 7.50
C LEU A 67 6.30 12.71 7.09
N GLY A 68 6.21 13.85 6.39
CA GLY A 68 4.96 14.36 5.83
C GLY A 68 4.40 13.46 4.73
N LEU A 69 5.23 13.06 3.75
CA LEU A 69 4.83 12.21 2.63
C LEU A 69 4.52 10.76 3.04
N ALA A 70 5.24 10.19 4.01
CA ALA A 70 4.98 8.84 4.52
C ALA A 70 3.72 8.77 5.42
N GLY A 71 3.34 9.87 6.07
CA GLY A 71 2.17 9.94 6.96
C GLY A 71 0.84 10.22 6.25
N LEU A 72 0.85 10.58 4.96
CA LEU A 72 -0.33 11.11 4.27
C LEU A 72 -0.98 10.17 3.24
N ILE A 73 -0.34 9.04 2.86
CA ILE A 73 -0.87 8.15 1.80
C ILE A 73 -0.93 6.65 2.21
N ALA A 74 -0.71 6.33 3.47
CA ALA A 74 -0.89 4.96 3.96
C ALA A 74 -2.01 4.92 5.02
N TYR A 75 -2.86 3.89 4.92
CA TYR A 75 -3.57 3.20 6.00
C TYR A 75 -3.92 4.05 7.22
N ASP A 76 -5.21 4.20 7.58
CA ASP A 76 -5.64 4.80 8.86
C ASP A 76 -4.66 4.44 10.00
N PRO A 77 -3.71 5.35 10.33
CA PRO A 77 -2.60 5.01 11.19
C PRO A 77 -3.11 4.78 12.61
N GLN A 78 -4.28 5.34 12.93
CA GLN A 78 -4.88 5.24 14.25
C GLN A 78 -5.29 3.80 14.56
N VAL A 79 -5.76 3.02 13.58
CA VAL A 79 -6.16 1.63 13.86
C VAL A 79 -4.96 0.70 13.87
N LEU A 80 -3.97 0.90 12.99
CA LEU A 80 -2.75 0.10 13.01
C LEU A 80 -1.92 0.40 14.26
N ASP A 81 -1.85 1.67 14.68
CA ASP A 81 -1.24 2.07 15.95
C ASP A 81 -2.10 1.65 17.15
N GLN A 82 -3.43 1.59 17.07
CA GLN A 82 -4.26 1.00 18.13
C GLN A 82 -4.02 -0.51 18.26
N ILE A 83 -3.85 -1.23 17.14
CA ILE A 83 -3.50 -2.65 17.14
C ILE A 83 -2.07 -2.83 17.68
N LYS A 84 -1.10 -2.02 17.24
CA LYS A 84 0.30 -2.06 17.74
C LYS A 84 0.42 -1.63 19.21
N GLN A 85 -0.34 -0.63 19.66
CA GLN A 85 -0.40 -0.21 21.07
C GLN A 85 -1.12 -1.25 21.94
N ALA A 86 -2.17 -1.89 21.43
CA ALA A 86 -2.79 -3.03 22.08
C ALA A 86 -1.85 -4.25 22.19
N MET A 87 -0.93 -4.39 21.23
CA MET A 87 0.11 -5.43 21.22
C MET A 87 1.32 -5.08 22.11
N SER A 88 1.63 -3.79 22.32
CA SER A 88 2.79 -3.35 23.11
C SER A 88 2.56 -3.30 24.63
N ASN A 89 1.32 -3.35 25.11
CA ASN A 89 0.99 -3.35 26.55
C ASN A 89 1.06 -4.77 27.16
N ASP A 90 2.21 -5.42 27.03
CA ASP A 90 2.50 -6.72 27.65
C ASP A 90 3.33 -6.53 28.93
N HIS A 91 2.63 -6.28 30.05
CA HIS A 91 3.16 -6.63 31.37
C HIS A 91 2.19 -7.55 32.10
N LEU A 92 2.71 -8.73 32.39
CA LEU A 92 2.11 -9.85 33.10
C LEU A 92 1.38 -9.41 34.38
N GLU A 93 0.10 -9.77 34.49
CA GLU A 93 -0.37 -10.53 35.63
C GLU A 93 -1.36 -11.60 35.17
N ASN A 94 -1.22 -12.79 35.74
CA ASN A 94 -2.07 -13.93 35.49
C ASN A 94 -2.82 -14.22 36.80
N PRO A 95 -4.00 -13.62 37.08
CA PRO A 95 -4.78 -13.97 38.25
C PRO A 95 -6.01 -14.80 37.85
N GLY A 96 -5.87 -16.11 38.02
CA GLY A 96 -6.83 -16.99 38.71
C GLY A 96 -8.25 -17.13 38.13
N ASP A 97 -8.52 -18.31 37.57
CA ASP A 97 -9.46 -19.37 38.02
C ASP A 97 -10.66 -19.08 38.97
N LYS A 98 -11.00 -17.85 39.35
CA LYS A 98 -12.03 -17.56 40.36
C LYS A 98 -13.39 -17.09 39.81
N ALA A 99 -13.52 -16.85 38.51
CA ALA A 99 -14.77 -16.36 37.91
C ALA A 99 -15.72 -17.46 37.37
N PHE A 100 -15.34 -18.74 37.42
CA PHE A 100 -16.08 -19.83 36.78
C PHE A 100 -16.95 -20.66 37.73
N THR A 101 -17.12 -20.26 39.00
CA THR A 101 -17.76 -21.10 40.02
C THR A 101 -19.29 -21.18 39.92
N THR A 102 -19.94 -20.29 39.19
CA THR A 102 -21.42 -20.21 39.06
C THR A 102 -21.99 -20.68 37.72
N LEU A 103 -21.15 -21.01 36.72
CA LEU A 103 -21.60 -21.48 35.41
C LEU A 103 -21.87 -22.99 35.42
N GLU A 104 -22.92 -23.43 34.71
CA GLU A 104 -23.18 -24.85 34.48
C GLU A 104 -21.98 -25.52 33.79
N LYS A 105 -21.76 -26.81 34.06
CA LYS A 105 -20.60 -27.55 33.53
C LYS A 105 -20.53 -27.50 31.99
N LYS A 106 -21.69 -27.52 31.35
CA LYS A 106 -21.86 -27.46 29.89
C LYS A 106 -21.31 -26.16 29.31
N ASP A 107 -21.63 -25.03 29.92
CA ASP A 107 -21.18 -23.71 29.46
C ASP A 107 -19.67 -23.53 29.65
N ARG A 108 -19.09 -24.10 30.72
CA ARG A 108 -17.62 -24.08 30.92
C ARG A 108 -16.87 -24.86 29.86
N ASP A 109 -17.39 -26.02 29.46
CA ASP A 109 -16.77 -26.85 28.42
C ASP A 109 -16.91 -26.19 27.04
N GLU A 110 -18.03 -25.52 26.78
CA GLU A 110 -18.27 -24.74 25.56
C GLU A 110 -17.37 -23.49 25.49
N LEU A 111 -17.19 -22.76 26.59
CA LEU A 111 -16.26 -21.62 26.69
C LEU A 111 -14.80 -22.04 26.44
N LYS A 112 -14.39 -23.21 26.98
CA LYS A 112 -13.07 -23.78 26.71
C LYS A 112 -12.90 -24.22 25.25
N PHE A 113 -13.97 -24.68 24.61
CA PHE A 113 -13.97 -25.08 23.21
C PHE A 113 -13.88 -23.86 22.28
N VAL A 114 -14.74 -22.86 22.45
CA VAL A 114 -14.74 -21.61 21.66
C VAL A 114 -13.44 -20.84 21.86
N GLY A 115 -12.96 -20.73 23.11
CA GLY A 115 -11.69 -20.07 23.43
C GLY A 115 -10.45 -20.75 22.81
N LYS A 116 -10.53 -22.04 22.45
CA LYS A 116 -9.49 -22.75 21.68
C LYS A 116 -9.67 -22.61 20.17
N MET A 117 -10.90 -22.39 19.69
CA MET A 117 -11.19 -22.21 18.27
C MET A 117 -10.75 -20.85 17.74
N ILE A 118 -10.69 -19.83 18.59
CA ILE A 118 -10.38 -18.45 18.21
C ILE A 118 -9.16 -18.01 19.02
N PRO A 119 -7.93 -18.24 18.52
CA PRO A 119 -6.73 -17.78 19.18
C PRO A 119 -6.62 -16.25 19.13
N LYS A 120 -5.84 -15.69 20.07
CA LYS A 120 -5.45 -14.28 20.02
C LYS A 120 -4.60 -14.07 18.77
N MET A 121 -4.84 -12.99 18.03
CA MET A 121 -4.01 -12.61 16.90
C MET A 121 -2.63 -12.13 17.41
N GLY A 122 -1.57 -12.76 16.93
CA GLY A 122 -0.20 -12.25 17.06
C GLY A 122 0.31 -11.67 15.74
N GLU A 123 1.48 -11.02 15.79
CA GLU A 123 2.10 -10.38 14.61
C GLU A 123 2.42 -11.40 13.52
N GLU A 124 3.01 -12.54 13.88
CA GLU A 124 3.38 -13.60 12.93
C GLU A 124 2.16 -14.13 12.17
N GLN A 125 1.03 -14.35 12.86
CA GLN A 125 -0.20 -14.82 12.21
C GLN A 125 -0.74 -13.76 11.25
N PHE A 126 -0.74 -12.49 11.65
CA PHE A 126 -1.21 -11.38 10.83
C PHE A 126 -0.38 -11.22 9.54
N ASP A 127 0.94 -11.40 9.64
CA ASP A 127 1.89 -11.23 8.53
C ASP A 127 1.92 -12.41 7.56
N THR A 128 1.44 -13.58 7.98
CA THR A 128 1.52 -14.82 7.18
C THR A 128 0.16 -15.34 6.70
N THR A 129 -0.94 -14.94 7.34
CA THR A 129 -2.27 -15.50 7.08
C THR A 129 -3.13 -14.52 6.29
N ASP A 130 -3.81 -14.99 5.24
CA ASP A 130 -4.84 -14.22 4.53
C ASP A 130 -6.25 -14.72 4.88
N ASN A 131 -7.29 -14.02 4.43
CA ASN A 131 -8.70 -14.34 4.70
C ASN A 131 -9.01 -14.39 6.21
N ILE A 132 -8.67 -13.33 6.95
CA ILE A 132 -8.82 -13.26 8.41
C ILE A 132 -10.19 -12.68 8.78
N ILE A 133 -10.81 -13.26 9.80
CA ILE A 133 -11.96 -12.71 10.53
C ILE A 133 -11.49 -12.42 11.95
N LEU A 134 -11.33 -11.13 12.27
CA LEU A 134 -10.83 -10.67 13.56
C LEU A 134 -11.97 -10.15 14.42
N VAL A 135 -12.24 -10.81 15.55
CA VAL A 135 -13.20 -10.33 16.55
C VAL A 135 -12.50 -9.35 17.48
N THR A 136 -13.05 -8.14 17.62
CA THR A 136 -12.45 -7.12 18.51
C THR A 136 -13.25 -6.97 19.81
N PHE A 137 -12.54 -6.93 20.92
CA PHE A 137 -13.10 -6.69 22.26
C PHE A 137 -12.40 -5.51 22.93
N ASN A 138 -13.10 -4.76 23.78
CA ASN A 138 -12.48 -3.68 24.56
C ASN A 138 -11.60 -4.20 25.70
N SER A 139 -11.93 -5.36 26.26
CA SER A 139 -11.24 -5.93 27.40
C SER A 139 -11.33 -7.46 27.39
N GLU A 140 -10.41 -8.12 28.10
CA GLU A 140 -10.49 -9.56 28.34
C GLU A 140 -11.76 -9.95 29.12
N GLN A 141 -12.31 -9.03 29.91
CA GLN A 141 -13.59 -9.25 30.60
C GLN A 141 -14.75 -9.29 29.58
N GLN A 142 -14.85 -8.30 28.69
CA GLN A 142 -15.88 -8.27 27.65
C GLN A 142 -15.76 -9.48 26.72
N ARG A 143 -14.53 -9.93 26.43
CA ARG A 143 -14.31 -11.18 25.69
C ARG A 143 -15.00 -12.34 26.41
N ARG A 144 -14.73 -12.53 27.70
CA ARG A 144 -15.29 -13.64 28.49
C ARG A 144 -16.82 -13.61 28.53
N GLU A 145 -17.39 -12.42 28.69
CA GLU A 145 -18.85 -12.21 28.71
C GLU A 145 -19.50 -12.56 27.37
N ASN A 146 -18.85 -12.22 26.25
CA ASN A 146 -19.40 -12.43 24.91
C ASN A 146 -18.96 -13.74 24.21
N LEU A 147 -18.16 -14.59 24.86
CA LEU A 147 -17.69 -15.85 24.27
C LEU A 147 -18.85 -16.80 23.90
N LEU A 148 -19.95 -16.79 24.67
CA LEU A 148 -21.12 -17.62 24.37
C LEU A 148 -21.86 -17.14 23.12
N GLN A 149 -22.06 -15.82 22.98
CA GLN A 149 -22.65 -15.20 21.80
C GLN A 149 -21.79 -15.43 20.55
N LEU A 150 -20.46 -15.36 20.71
CA LEU A 150 -19.53 -15.68 19.64
C LEU A 150 -19.58 -17.16 19.25
N GLY A 151 -19.74 -18.05 20.23
CA GLY A 151 -19.91 -19.48 20.02
C GLY A 151 -21.20 -19.83 19.25
N SER A 152 -22.32 -19.16 19.54
CA SER A 152 -23.54 -19.29 18.72
C SER A 152 -23.33 -18.76 17.31
N PHE A 153 -22.72 -17.58 17.15
CA PHE A 153 -22.48 -16.99 15.83
C PHE A 153 -21.59 -17.89 14.95
N ILE A 154 -20.51 -18.46 15.49
CA ILE A 154 -19.63 -19.36 14.74
C ILE A 154 -20.34 -20.65 14.32
N ARG A 155 -21.25 -21.16 15.16
CA ARG A 155 -22.09 -22.31 14.78
C ARG A 155 -23.03 -21.94 13.64
N ASP A 156 -23.72 -20.81 13.73
CA ASP A 156 -24.60 -20.32 12.67
C ASP A 156 -23.83 -20.16 11.35
N LEU A 157 -22.64 -19.55 11.40
CA LEU A 157 -21.77 -19.38 10.25
C LEU A 157 -21.34 -20.72 9.64
N ARG A 158 -20.97 -21.69 10.49
CA ARG A 158 -20.62 -23.04 10.04
C ARG A 158 -21.82 -23.74 9.40
N ASP A 159 -22.99 -23.65 10.01
CA ASP A 159 -24.20 -24.28 9.49
C ASP A 159 -24.63 -23.67 8.16
N ILE A 160 -24.52 -22.34 8.01
CA ILE A 160 -24.77 -21.64 6.74
C ILE A 160 -23.73 -22.04 5.68
N ALA A 161 -22.44 -22.10 6.03
CA ALA A 161 -21.40 -22.52 5.10
C ALA A 161 -21.61 -23.98 4.63
N ILE A 162 -21.98 -24.89 5.54
CA ILE A 162 -22.33 -26.28 5.22
C ILE A 162 -23.56 -26.31 4.30
N ALA A 163 -24.62 -25.57 4.63
CA ALA A 163 -25.84 -25.52 3.83
C ALA A 163 -25.56 -25.01 2.40
N LYS A 164 -24.72 -23.97 2.25
CA LYS A 164 -24.29 -23.44 0.95
C LYS A 164 -23.49 -24.47 0.16
N ARG A 165 -22.57 -25.19 0.82
CA ARG A 165 -21.77 -26.26 0.22
C ARG A 165 -22.64 -27.43 -0.27
N VAL A 166 -23.64 -27.84 0.51
CA VAL A 166 -24.61 -28.87 0.13
C VAL A 166 -25.48 -28.41 -1.06
N ALA A 167 -25.77 -27.12 -1.15
CA ALA A 167 -26.50 -26.53 -2.26
C ALA A 167 -25.65 -26.29 -3.53
N GLU A 168 -24.50 -26.97 -3.67
CA GLU A 168 -23.54 -26.83 -4.78
C GLU A 168 -23.01 -25.39 -5.01
N LYS A 169 -23.16 -24.51 -4.02
CA LYS A 169 -22.55 -23.18 -4.02
C LYS A 169 -21.24 -23.25 -3.25
N ALA A 170 -20.13 -22.95 -3.92
CA ALA A 170 -18.86 -22.71 -3.22
C ALA A 170 -19.06 -21.55 -2.23
N SER A 171 -18.72 -21.77 -0.96
CA SER A 171 -18.69 -20.71 0.05
C SER A 171 -17.34 -20.01 0.01
N ASN A 172 -17.33 -18.69 -0.04
CA ASN A 172 -16.10 -17.90 0.03
C ASN A 172 -15.48 -17.91 1.43
N LEU A 173 -16.15 -18.53 2.42
CA LEU A 173 -15.71 -18.61 3.81
C LEU A 173 -14.85 -19.85 4.11
N GLU A 174 -14.70 -20.80 3.18
CA GLU A 174 -14.04 -22.10 3.45
C GLU A 174 -12.58 -21.98 3.92
N ASN A 175 -11.87 -20.94 3.49
CA ASN A 175 -10.46 -20.69 3.84
C ASN A 175 -10.29 -19.52 4.80
N THR A 176 -11.32 -19.18 5.57
CA THR A 176 -11.25 -18.07 6.52
C THR A 176 -10.70 -18.50 7.88
N HIS A 177 -9.92 -17.63 8.49
CA HIS A 177 -9.28 -17.87 9.78
C HIS A 177 -9.82 -16.91 10.85
N PHE A 178 -10.34 -17.47 11.94
CA PHE A 178 -10.86 -16.69 13.06
C PHE A 178 -9.78 -16.39 14.09
N TYR A 179 -9.72 -15.13 14.49
CA TYR A 179 -8.86 -14.66 15.57
C TYR A 179 -9.59 -13.63 16.42
N TYR A 180 -9.03 -13.31 17.58
CA TYR A 180 -9.48 -12.16 18.37
C TYR A 180 -8.35 -11.18 18.71
N ALA A 181 -8.70 -9.92 18.94
CA ALA A 181 -7.84 -8.89 19.50
C ALA A 181 -8.55 -8.10 20.59
N ILE A 182 -7.78 -7.61 21.56
CA ILE A 182 -8.25 -6.65 22.56
C ILE A 182 -7.86 -5.25 22.06
N ALA A 183 -8.81 -4.40 21.70
CA ALA A 183 -8.58 -3.08 21.14
C ALA A 183 -9.29 -2.00 21.98
N PRO A 184 -8.57 -1.05 22.59
CA PRO A 184 -9.18 0.06 23.32
C PRO A 184 -10.00 0.93 22.36
N GLY A 185 -11.33 0.86 22.43
CA GLY A 185 -12.23 1.59 21.53
C GLY A 185 -13.12 0.72 20.65
N ALA A 186 -13.07 -0.61 20.80
CA ALA A 186 -14.13 -1.49 20.31
C ALA A 186 -15.51 -1.10 20.89
N SER A 187 -16.60 -1.61 20.33
CA SER A 187 -17.95 -1.37 20.87
C SER A 187 -18.04 -1.75 22.36
N LYS A 188 -18.54 -0.84 23.20
CA LYS A 188 -18.85 -1.11 24.63
C LYS A 188 -20.19 -1.80 24.83
N ASP A 189 -21.02 -1.83 23.78
CA ASP A 189 -22.35 -2.43 23.80
C ASP A 189 -22.28 -3.96 23.61
N ASP A 190 -23.40 -4.65 23.80
CA ASP A 190 -23.59 -6.11 23.54
C ASP A 190 -23.45 -6.53 22.06
N LYS A 191 -22.78 -5.69 21.26
CA LYS A 191 -22.52 -5.90 19.84
C LYS A 191 -21.10 -6.41 19.64
N LEU A 192 -20.96 -7.42 18.79
CA LEU A 192 -19.68 -7.96 18.40
C LEU A 192 -19.19 -7.26 17.13
N ASP A 193 -18.04 -6.60 17.22
CA ASP A 193 -17.37 -6.01 16.08
C ASP A 193 -16.41 -7.03 15.45
N LEU A 194 -16.62 -7.31 14.17
CA LEU A 194 -15.74 -8.09 13.33
C LEU A 194 -14.98 -7.18 12.37
N ILE A 195 -13.69 -7.45 12.19
CA ILE A 195 -12.87 -6.86 11.14
C ILE A 195 -12.45 -7.97 10.19
N LEU A 196 -12.89 -7.88 8.95
CA LEU A 196 -12.56 -8.81 7.88
C LEU A 196 -11.31 -8.32 7.15
N TYR A 197 -10.37 -9.22 6.85
CA TYR A 197 -9.20 -8.95 6.02
C TYR A 197 -9.08 -9.96 4.88
N LYS A 198 -8.86 -9.48 3.67
CA LYS A 198 -8.54 -10.29 2.50
C LYS A 198 -7.68 -9.48 1.53
N GLY A 199 -6.48 -9.97 1.21
CA GLY A 199 -5.52 -9.14 0.47
C GLY A 199 -5.15 -7.88 1.26
N GLN A 200 -5.23 -6.72 0.61
CA GLN A 200 -5.16 -5.38 1.24
C GLN A 200 -6.53 -4.87 1.75
N ARG A 201 -7.62 -5.57 1.42
CA ARG A 201 -8.97 -5.09 1.73
C ARG A 201 -9.30 -5.34 3.18
N ARG A 202 -10.00 -4.38 3.77
CA ARG A 202 -10.52 -4.44 5.14
C ARG A 202 -11.97 -3.97 5.18
N GLN A 203 -12.81 -4.65 5.95
CA GLN A 203 -14.18 -4.22 6.20
C GLN A 203 -14.55 -4.47 7.66
N LYS A 204 -15.24 -3.51 8.29
CA LYS A 204 -15.86 -3.70 9.62
C LYS A 204 -17.29 -4.20 9.43
N VAL A 205 -17.65 -5.28 10.12
CA VAL A 205 -19.01 -5.81 10.21
C VAL A 205 -19.38 -5.87 11.68
N THR A 206 -20.52 -5.27 12.04
CA THR A 206 -21.01 -5.29 13.42
C THR A 206 -22.19 -6.24 13.50
N ILE A 207 -22.10 -7.20 14.42
CA ILE A 207 -23.19 -8.11 14.74
C ILE A 207 -23.88 -7.55 15.99
N GLY A 208 -25.11 -7.09 15.84
CA GLY A 208 -25.96 -6.71 16.96
C GLY A 208 -27.12 -7.68 17.07
N GLY A 209 -27.47 -8.08 18.29
CA GLY A 209 -28.63 -8.93 18.55
C GLY A 209 -28.30 -10.41 18.75
N SER A 210 -29.25 -11.11 19.39
CA SER A 210 -29.27 -12.57 19.53
C SER A 210 -30.14 -13.24 18.47
N GLU A 211 -30.64 -12.47 17.50
CA GLU A 211 -31.52 -12.97 16.45
C GLU A 211 -30.73 -13.58 15.30
N ARG A 212 -31.17 -14.76 14.85
CA ARG A 212 -30.56 -15.48 13.72
C ARG A 212 -30.52 -14.67 12.43
N ALA A 213 -31.48 -13.77 12.22
CA ALA A 213 -31.54 -12.91 11.05
C ALA A 213 -30.32 -11.96 10.95
N ASP A 214 -29.81 -11.48 12.08
CA ASP A 214 -28.62 -10.64 12.14
C ASP A 214 -27.36 -11.44 11.80
N SER A 215 -27.27 -12.69 12.29
CA SER A 215 -26.21 -13.64 11.90
C SER A 215 -26.23 -13.93 10.39
N GLU A 216 -27.41 -14.18 9.80
CA GLU A 216 -27.54 -14.46 8.37
C GLU A 216 -27.10 -13.27 7.51
N LYS A 217 -27.51 -12.06 7.87
CA LYS A 217 -27.06 -10.83 7.19
C LYS A 217 -25.55 -10.64 7.28
N ALA A 218 -24.96 -10.82 8.46
CA ALA A 218 -23.52 -10.72 8.65
C ALA A 218 -22.76 -11.75 7.80
N VAL A 219 -23.24 -12.99 7.73
CA VAL A 219 -22.65 -14.04 6.89
C VAL A 219 -22.73 -13.69 5.41
N ASP A 220 -23.84 -13.14 4.93
CA ASP A 220 -23.95 -12.71 3.53
C ASP A 220 -23.02 -11.51 3.20
N GLU A 221 -22.84 -10.58 4.13
CA GLU A 221 -21.84 -9.50 4.01
C GLU A 221 -20.41 -10.07 3.95
N MET A 222 -20.09 -11.04 4.81
CA MET A 222 -18.79 -11.72 4.81
C MET A 222 -18.55 -12.50 3.51
N GLU A 223 -19.53 -13.27 3.04
CA GLU A 223 -19.45 -14.03 1.78
C GLU A 223 -19.17 -13.13 0.57
N LYS A 224 -19.83 -11.96 0.53
CA LYS A 224 -19.57 -10.95 -0.51
C LYS A 224 -18.17 -10.36 -0.37
N PHE A 225 -17.73 -10.04 0.85
CA PHE A 225 -16.40 -9.49 1.08
C PHE A 225 -15.28 -10.46 0.68
N PHE A 226 -15.42 -11.75 1.03
CA PHE A 226 -14.40 -12.77 0.72
C PHE A 226 -14.45 -13.27 -0.74
N GLU A 227 -15.32 -12.72 -1.59
CA GLU A 227 -15.24 -12.96 -3.04
C GLU A 227 -13.85 -12.54 -3.56
N PRO A 228 -13.13 -13.42 -4.28
CA PRO A 228 -11.81 -13.10 -4.81
C PRO A 228 -11.83 -11.91 -5.76
N MET A 229 -10.99 -10.92 -5.49
CA MET A 229 -10.72 -9.81 -6.39
C MET A 229 -9.56 -10.17 -7.30
N CYS A 230 -9.77 -10.08 -8.61
CA CYS A 230 -8.77 -10.36 -9.62
C CYS A 230 -8.88 -9.33 -10.74
N ARG A 231 -7.77 -8.68 -11.11
CA ARG A 231 -7.73 -7.81 -12.29
C ARG A 231 -7.93 -8.66 -13.56
N PRO A 232 -8.88 -8.30 -14.44
CA PRO A 232 -9.04 -8.94 -15.74
C PRO A 232 -7.74 -8.90 -16.56
N LEU A 233 -7.51 -9.93 -17.38
CA LEU A 233 -6.30 -9.99 -18.21
C LEU A 233 -6.31 -8.94 -19.32
N GLU A 234 -7.49 -8.52 -19.76
CA GLU A 234 -7.68 -7.50 -20.79
C GLU A 234 -7.19 -6.11 -20.35
N ASP A 235 -7.20 -5.88 -19.04
CA ASP A 235 -6.74 -4.63 -18.42
C ASP A 235 -5.23 -4.58 -18.24
N LEU A 236 -4.53 -5.71 -18.40
CA LEU A 236 -3.07 -5.74 -18.31
C LEU A 236 -2.43 -5.11 -19.56
N PRO A 237 -1.28 -4.42 -19.42
CA PRO A 237 -0.47 -4.00 -20.56
C PRO A 237 -0.16 -5.19 -21.47
N LYS A 238 -0.39 -5.04 -22.77
CA LYS A 238 -0.31 -6.14 -23.75
C LYS A 238 1.08 -6.27 -24.37
N TYR A 239 1.83 -5.17 -24.41
CA TYR A 239 3.12 -5.13 -25.10
C TYR A 239 4.26 -4.66 -24.18
N PRO A 240 5.49 -5.19 -24.34
CA PRO A 240 6.66 -4.72 -23.58
C PRO A 240 7.01 -3.24 -23.83
N GLU A 241 6.57 -2.70 -24.96
CA GLU A 241 6.67 -1.27 -25.28
C GLU A 241 5.76 -0.42 -24.38
N GLU A 242 4.68 -0.99 -23.87
CA GLU A 242 3.78 -0.36 -22.90
C GLU A 242 4.32 -0.46 -21.49
N THR A 243 4.99 -1.56 -21.09
CA THR A 243 5.64 -1.65 -19.79
C THR A 243 6.93 -2.48 -19.86
N PRO A 244 8.11 -1.90 -19.49
CA PRO A 244 9.37 -2.64 -19.50
C PRO A 244 9.37 -3.90 -18.62
N VAL A 245 8.53 -3.91 -17.57
CA VAL A 245 8.35 -4.99 -16.60
C VAL A 245 6.97 -5.60 -16.82
N GLU A 246 6.87 -6.92 -16.93
CA GLU A 246 5.59 -7.62 -17.13
C GLU A 246 4.71 -7.52 -15.88
N GLU A 247 3.48 -7.03 -16.06
CA GLU A 247 2.44 -7.11 -15.03
C GLU A 247 1.71 -8.44 -15.10
N VAL A 248 1.41 -9.01 -13.93
CA VAL A 248 0.65 -10.25 -13.76
C VAL A 248 -0.62 -9.98 -12.94
N SER A 249 -1.62 -10.84 -13.11
CA SER A 249 -2.83 -10.84 -12.28
C SER A 249 -3.01 -12.20 -11.61
N ALA A 250 -3.95 -12.27 -10.67
CA ALA A 250 -4.30 -13.54 -10.03
C ALA A 250 -4.70 -14.64 -11.03
N LEU A 251 -5.22 -14.27 -12.22
CA LEU A 251 -5.68 -15.19 -13.25
C LEU A 251 -4.53 -15.92 -13.97
N ASN A 252 -3.36 -15.29 -14.11
CA ASN A 252 -2.21 -15.85 -14.82
C ASN A 252 -1.00 -16.06 -13.91
N PHE A 253 -1.14 -15.83 -12.60
CA PHE A 253 -0.04 -15.85 -11.64
C PHE A 253 0.71 -17.18 -11.64
N TYR A 254 -0.02 -18.31 -11.66
CA TYR A 254 0.60 -19.62 -11.67
C TYR A 254 1.50 -19.79 -12.90
N ASP A 255 0.97 -19.57 -14.09
CA ASP A 255 1.73 -19.77 -15.34
C ASP A 255 2.88 -18.78 -15.49
N ARG A 256 2.66 -17.52 -15.09
CA ARG A 256 3.60 -16.41 -15.31
C ARG A 256 4.63 -16.23 -14.21
N VAL A 257 4.40 -16.74 -13.01
CA VAL A 257 5.33 -16.59 -11.87
C VAL A 257 5.78 -17.95 -11.37
N ILE A 258 4.85 -18.84 -11.01
CA ILE A 258 5.21 -20.11 -10.35
C ILE A 258 5.83 -21.09 -11.35
N ALA A 259 5.13 -21.40 -12.45
CA ALA A 259 5.60 -22.33 -13.47
C ALA A 259 6.70 -21.74 -14.36
N ALA A 260 6.77 -20.41 -14.45
CA ALA A 260 7.81 -19.72 -15.21
C ALA A 260 9.15 -19.64 -14.44
N ALA A 261 9.14 -19.69 -13.10
CA ALA A 261 10.35 -19.81 -12.31
C ALA A 261 10.94 -21.21 -12.49
N ARG A 262 12.14 -21.28 -13.07
CA ARG A 262 12.85 -22.53 -13.39
C ARG A 262 14.23 -22.52 -12.72
N PRO A 263 14.93 -23.67 -12.63
CA PRO A 263 16.28 -23.66 -12.09
C PRO A 263 17.25 -22.71 -12.80
N GLU A 264 17.05 -22.50 -14.10
CA GLU A 264 17.86 -21.63 -14.95
C GLU A 264 17.28 -20.21 -15.09
N MET A 265 16.13 -19.92 -14.47
CA MET A 265 15.46 -18.62 -14.60
C MET A 265 14.69 -18.27 -13.33
N ALA A 266 15.23 -17.32 -12.57
CA ALA A 266 14.58 -16.80 -11.37
C ALA A 266 13.56 -15.71 -11.72
N ILE A 267 12.50 -15.60 -10.90
CA ILE A 267 11.53 -14.51 -10.99
C ILE A 267 11.54 -13.72 -9.71
N LEU A 268 11.83 -12.42 -9.82
CA LEU A 268 11.69 -11.45 -8.74
C LEU A 268 10.34 -10.74 -8.90
N LEU A 269 9.37 -11.13 -8.09
CA LEU A 269 8.05 -10.51 -8.07
C LEU A 269 8.08 -9.26 -7.18
N GLN A 270 7.70 -8.11 -7.74
CA GLN A 270 7.38 -6.89 -6.99
C GLN A 270 5.87 -6.83 -6.77
N MET A 271 5.43 -6.93 -5.52
CA MET A 271 4.07 -6.57 -5.12
C MET A 271 4.00 -5.06 -4.85
N TYR A 272 3.03 -4.38 -5.47
CA TYR A 272 2.89 -2.93 -5.40
C TYR A 272 1.42 -2.49 -5.34
N GLU A 273 1.23 -1.23 -4.96
CA GLU A 273 -0.06 -0.52 -4.97
C GLU A 273 0.12 0.77 -5.77
N ASP A 274 -0.95 1.24 -6.43
CA ASP A 274 -0.87 2.46 -7.25
C ASP A 274 -0.75 3.71 -6.34
N THR A 275 -1.26 3.61 -5.12
CA THR A 275 -1.22 4.66 -4.09
C THR A 275 0.10 4.70 -3.30
N CYS A 276 0.95 3.68 -3.40
CA CYS A 276 2.16 3.62 -2.58
C CYS A 276 3.28 4.54 -3.12
N PHE A 277 3.66 5.54 -2.32
CA PHE A 277 4.74 6.48 -2.66
C PHE A 277 6.07 5.80 -2.96
N LEU A 278 6.44 4.76 -2.20
CA LEU A 278 7.70 4.04 -2.44
C LEU A 278 7.64 3.21 -3.73
N CYS A 279 6.48 2.62 -4.05
CA CYS A 279 6.28 1.92 -5.32
C CYS A 279 6.45 2.88 -6.51
N PHE A 280 5.83 4.05 -6.40
CA PHE A 280 6.00 5.17 -7.30
C PHE A 280 7.47 5.61 -7.42
N LEU A 281 8.17 5.76 -6.29
CA LEU A 281 9.55 6.20 -6.26
C LEU A 281 10.48 5.23 -7.03
N MET A 282 10.27 3.94 -6.82
CA MET A 282 11.10 2.85 -7.31
C MET A 282 10.78 2.38 -8.73
N ARG A 283 9.59 2.71 -9.26
CA ARG A 283 9.12 2.19 -10.55
C ARG A 283 10.15 2.32 -11.69
N PRO A 284 10.72 3.51 -12.00
CA PRO A 284 11.64 3.62 -13.14
C PRO A 284 13.00 2.96 -12.86
N PHE A 285 13.41 2.84 -11.60
CA PHE A 285 14.58 2.06 -11.20
C PHE A 285 14.39 0.56 -11.49
N ILE A 286 13.24 0.02 -11.11
CA ILE A 286 12.90 -1.39 -11.39
C ILE A 286 12.76 -1.63 -12.91
N ASN A 287 12.18 -0.68 -13.66
CA ASN A 287 12.13 -0.75 -15.13
C ASN A 287 13.54 -0.83 -15.74
N GLN A 288 14.47 -0.01 -15.24
CA GLN A 288 15.86 0.02 -15.70
C GLN A 288 16.64 -1.25 -15.32
N LEU A 289 16.34 -1.87 -14.17
CA LEU A 289 16.93 -3.15 -13.78
C LEU A 289 16.51 -4.25 -14.75
N GLU A 290 15.20 -4.40 -15.01
CA GLU A 290 14.68 -5.40 -15.94
C GLU A 290 15.23 -5.21 -17.37
N ASP A 291 15.29 -3.97 -17.88
CA ASP A 291 15.94 -3.66 -19.16
C ASP A 291 17.41 -4.11 -19.16
N THR A 292 18.11 -3.90 -18.04
CA THR A 292 19.52 -4.29 -17.93
C THR A 292 19.67 -5.82 -17.89
N PHE A 293 18.78 -6.53 -17.19
CA PHE A 293 18.80 -8.01 -17.14
C PHE A 293 18.59 -8.60 -18.52
N ARG A 294 17.62 -8.06 -19.26
CA ARG A 294 17.32 -8.48 -20.63
C ARG A 294 18.50 -8.27 -21.57
N ARG A 295 19.12 -7.09 -21.56
CA ARG A 295 20.27 -6.76 -22.43
C ARG A 295 21.52 -7.54 -22.11
N ALA A 296 21.74 -7.86 -20.83
CA ALA A 296 22.86 -8.67 -20.38
C ALA A 296 22.56 -10.18 -20.38
N HIS A 297 21.37 -10.58 -20.82
CA HIS A 297 20.90 -11.97 -20.83
C HIS A 297 21.06 -12.68 -19.48
N LEU A 298 20.71 -11.99 -18.39
CA LEU A 298 20.77 -12.57 -17.05
C LEU A 298 19.58 -13.53 -16.83
N PRO A 299 19.76 -14.62 -16.05
CA PRO A 299 18.77 -15.65 -15.75
C PRO A 299 17.80 -15.18 -14.66
N ILE A 300 17.37 -13.93 -14.73
CA ILE A 300 16.44 -13.32 -13.79
C ILE A 300 15.57 -12.33 -14.53
N THR A 301 14.28 -12.32 -14.19
CA THR A 301 13.32 -11.32 -14.66
C THR A 301 12.53 -10.77 -13.50
N ILE A 302 12.13 -9.52 -13.62
CA ILE A 302 11.24 -8.86 -12.68
C ILE A 302 9.81 -8.93 -13.23
N LYS A 303 8.86 -9.26 -12.36
CA LYS A 303 7.42 -9.16 -12.64
C LYS A 303 6.72 -8.34 -11.58
N ARG A 304 5.55 -7.79 -11.91
CA ARG A 304 4.78 -6.92 -11.03
C ARG A 304 3.38 -7.46 -10.78
N LEU A 305 2.97 -7.49 -9.51
CA LEU A 305 1.60 -7.80 -9.10
C LEU A 305 1.02 -6.59 -8.35
N ASN A 306 -0.01 -5.98 -8.90
CA ASN A 306 -0.76 -4.94 -8.21
C ASN A 306 -1.69 -5.60 -7.18
N ILE A 307 -1.40 -5.45 -5.90
CA ILE A 307 -2.15 -6.08 -4.79
C ILE A 307 -3.32 -5.21 -4.27
N GLU A 308 -3.51 -4.03 -4.85
CA GLU A 308 -4.72 -3.20 -4.68
C GLU A 308 -5.85 -3.72 -5.58
N LYS A 309 -5.50 -4.23 -6.76
CA LYS A 309 -6.42 -4.75 -7.78
C LYS A 309 -6.53 -6.28 -7.80
N ASN A 310 -5.74 -6.98 -6.99
CA ASN A 310 -5.75 -8.43 -6.87
C ASN A 310 -5.63 -8.83 -5.40
N ASP A 311 -6.49 -9.73 -4.93
CA ASP A 311 -6.22 -10.49 -3.71
C ASP A 311 -5.01 -11.42 -3.94
N PHE A 312 -4.38 -11.92 -2.86
CA PHE A 312 -3.17 -12.74 -2.99
C PHE A 312 -3.45 -14.05 -3.75
N PRO A 313 -2.81 -14.27 -4.91
CA PRO A 313 -2.97 -15.51 -5.65
C PRO A 313 -2.39 -16.70 -4.89
N LEU A 314 -2.84 -17.91 -5.18
CA LEU A 314 -2.28 -19.12 -4.59
C LEU A 314 -0.76 -19.21 -4.88
N GLY A 315 0.04 -19.42 -3.84
CA GLY A 315 1.51 -19.44 -3.92
C GLY A 315 2.17 -18.06 -3.87
N CYS A 316 1.40 -16.98 -3.76
CA CYS A 316 1.88 -15.66 -3.38
C CYS A 316 1.90 -15.53 -1.85
N PRO A 317 3.02 -15.15 -1.21
CA PRO A 317 3.02 -14.88 0.21
C PRO A 317 2.25 -13.59 0.53
N VAL A 318 1.76 -13.49 1.76
CA VAL A 318 1.07 -12.31 2.26
C VAL A 318 2.05 -11.13 2.38
N ALA A 319 1.60 -9.97 1.91
CA ALA A 319 2.30 -8.71 2.08
C ALA A 319 1.41 -7.71 2.81
N ARG A 320 1.93 -7.06 3.86
CA ARG A 320 1.23 -6.01 4.61
C ARG A 320 1.77 -4.60 4.35
N GLY A 321 2.82 -4.52 3.52
CA GLY A 321 3.40 -3.26 3.08
C GLY A 321 3.92 -3.39 1.67
N THR A 322 3.97 -2.26 0.96
CA THR A 322 4.48 -2.20 -0.41
C THR A 322 5.57 -1.12 -0.52
N PRO A 323 6.54 -1.30 -1.44
CA PRO A 323 6.74 -2.49 -2.27
C PRO A 323 7.25 -3.67 -1.43
N THR A 324 6.77 -4.88 -1.73
CA THR A 324 7.33 -6.13 -1.20
C THR A 324 7.91 -6.92 -2.36
N PHE A 325 9.13 -7.44 -2.19
CA PHE A 325 9.79 -8.28 -3.19
C PHE A 325 9.77 -9.75 -2.76
N VAL A 326 9.45 -10.62 -3.70
CA VAL A 326 9.38 -12.06 -3.47
C VAL A 326 10.13 -12.77 -4.57
N LEU A 327 11.06 -13.62 -4.18
CA LEU A 327 11.89 -14.37 -5.08
C LEU A 327 11.35 -15.79 -5.27
N TYR A 328 11.12 -16.15 -6.52
CA TYR A 328 10.75 -17.48 -6.97
C TYR A 328 11.92 -18.13 -7.70
N ARG A 329 12.38 -19.28 -7.18
CA ARG A 329 13.42 -20.13 -7.76
C ARG A 329 12.79 -21.48 -8.10
N GLY A 330 12.95 -21.99 -9.32
CA GLY A 330 12.28 -23.23 -9.75
C GLY A 330 12.62 -24.49 -8.95
N TYR A 331 13.70 -24.49 -8.17
CA TYR A 331 14.08 -25.57 -7.26
C TYR A 331 13.60 -25.39 -5.81
N SER A 332 13.08 -24.22 -5.44
CA SER A 332 12.59 -23.96 -4.09
C SER A 332 11.10 -24.27 -3.97
N PRO A 333 10.67 -25.10 -3.00
CA PRO A 333 9.25 -25.38 -2.79
C PRO A 333 8.49 -24.18 -2.21
N LYS A 334 9.19 -23.19 -1.64
CA LYS A 334 8.59 -21.97 -1.07
C LYS A 334 9.26 -20.71 -1.65
N PRO A 335 8.47 -19.69 -2.00
CA PRO A 335 9.02 -18.39 -2.38
C PRO A 335 9.68 -17.71 -1.18
N GLU A 336 10.70 -16.90 -1.46
CA GLU A 336 11.47 -16.17 -0.46
C GLU A 336 11.06 -14.69 -0.47
N LYS A 337 10.40 -14.22 0.59
CA LYS A 337 10.05 -12.80 0.76
C LYS A 337 11.29 -12.04 1.23
N LEU A 338 11.69 -11.01 0.51
CA LEU A 338 12.85 -10.19 0.87
C LEU A 338 12.46 -9.21 2.00
N ALA A 339 13.28 -9.15 3.05
CA ALA A 339 13.02 -8.37 4.25
C ALA A 339 13.21 -6.85 4.06
N GLU A 340 13.91 -6.44 3.00
CA GLU A 340 14.31 -5.03 2.79
C GLU A 340 14.01 -4.58 1.36
N PHE A 341 13.68 -3.30 1.21
CA PHE A 341 13.19 -2.71 -0.04
C PHE A 341 14.05 -1.55 -0.56
N ARG A 342 15.20 -1.24 0.06
CA ARG A 342 16.02 -0.13 -0.42
C ARG A 342 16.65 -0.50 -1.77
N PRO A 343 16.86 0.46 -2.68
CA PRO A 343 17.45 0.17 -3.98
C PRO A 343 18.78 -0.58 -3.89
N ARG A 344 19.61 -0.23 -2.89
CA ARG A 344 20.90 -0.89 -2.66
C ARG A 344 20.73 -2.35 -2.27
N ASP A 345 19.84 -2.64 -1.31
CA ASP A 345 19.62 -4.00 -0.82
C ASP A 345 19.10 -4.92 -1.93
N ILE A 346 18.26 -4.40 -2.84
CA ILE A 346 17.81 -5.13 -4.04
C ILE A 346 19.00 -5.49 -4.94
N VAL A 347 19.86 -4.51 -5.27
CA VAL A 347 21.03 -4.73 -6.12
C VAL A 347 22.00 -5.71 -5.47
N ASP A 348 22.24 -5.55 -4.17
CA ASP A 348 23.12 -6.42 -3.41
C ASP A 348 22.60 -7.85 -3.39
N ARG A 349 21.31 -8.08 -3.09
CA ARG A 349 20.69 -9.41 -3.11
C ARG A 349 20.77 -10.07 -4.49
N ILE A 350 20.54 -9.31 -5.56
CA ILE A 350 20.64 -9.83 -6.92
C ILE A 350 22.09 -10.23 -7.25
N ARG A 351 23.06 -9.44 -6.80
CA ARG A 351 24.48 -9.77 -6.96
C ARG A 351 24.86 -11.02 -6.17
N THR A 352 24.51 -11.09 -4.87
CA THR A 352 25.00 -12.11 -3.94
C THR A 352 24.22 -13.42 -4.01
N ASP A 353 22.90 -13.36 -4.04
CA ASP A 353 22.06 -14.54 -3.84
C ASP A 353 21.51 -15.14 -5.14
N LEU A 354 21.64 -14.42 -6.25
CA LEU A 354 21.02 -14.82 -7.52
C LEU A 354 22.04 -15.07 -8.62
N LEU A 355 23.09 -14.25 -8.69
CA LEU A 355 24.03 -14.30 -9.81
C LEU A 355 25.39 -14.89 -9.40
N HIS A 356 25.80 -14.78 -8.13
CA HIS A 356 27.05 -15.34 -7.64
C HIS A 356 27.09 -16.88 -7.69
N GLU A 357 25.95 -17.54 -7.49
CA GLU A 357 25.84 -19.01 -7.50
C GLU A 357 25.58 -19.59 -8.89
N HIS A 358 25.32 -18.75 -9.91
CA HIS A 358 24.95 -19.25 -11.22
C HIS A 358 26.20 -19.63 -12.04
N PRO A 359 26.37 -20.92 -12.40
CA PRO A 359 27.51 -21.33 -13.22
C PRO A 359 27.47 -20.62 -14.58
N GLY A 360 28.59 -20.02 -14.97
CA GLY A 360 28.76 -19.38 -16.28
C GLY A 360 28.40 -17.89 -16.35
N ILE A 361 28.02 -17.24 -15.25
CA ILE A 361 27.73 -15.80 -15.23
C ILE A 361 28.82 -15.06 -14.49
N THR A 362 29.53 -14.19 -15.22
CA THR A 362 30.45 -13.23 -14.64
C THR A 362 29.90 -11.84 -14.91
N LEU A 363 29.51 -11.13 -13.86
CA LEU A 363 29.04 -9.76 -14.00
C LEU A 363 30.23 -8.87 -14.35
N SER A 364 30.11 -8.12 -15.44
CA SER A 364 31.14 -7.15 -15.80
C SER A 364 31.20 -6.03 -14.77
N GLU A 365 32.41 -5.52 -14.52
CA GLU A 365 32.60 -4.37 -13.63
C GLU A 365 31.79 -3.14 -14.09
N HIS A 366 31.65 -2.97 -15.41
CA HIS A 366 30.80 -1.94 -15.99
C HIS A 366 29.32 -2.07 -15.57
N LEU A 367 28.78 -3.30 -15.56
CA LEU A 367 27.41 -3.56 -15.15
C LEU A 367 27.21 -3.26 -13.67
N LEU A 368 28.14 -3.67 -12.81
CA LEU A 368 28.11 -3.41 -11.37
C LEU A 368 28.14 -1.90 -11.09
N LYS A 369 29.06 -1.17 -11.74
CA LYS A 369 29.16 0.29 -11.63
C LYS A 369 27.90 0.98 -12.12
N LYS A 370 27.25 0.47 -13.16
CA LYS A 370 25.96 0.98 -13.65
C LYS A 370 24.88 0.83 -12.56
N TRP A 371 24.76 -0.33 -11.94
CA TRP A 371 23.78 -0.56 -10.86
C TRP A 371 24.02 0.30 -9.63
N GLU A 372 25.29 0.49 -9.22
CA GLU A 372 25.63 1.41 -8.15
C GLU A 372 25.24 2.86 -8.48
N GLY A 373 25.46 3.29 -9.74
CA GLY A 373 25.02 4.60 -10.23
C GLY A 373 23.50 4.77 -10.18
N MET A 374 22.75 3.72 -10.53
CA MET A 374 21.28 3.72 -10.48
C MET A 374 20.74 3.94 -9.07
N VAL A 375 21.40 3.43 -8.03
CA VAL A 375 21.00 3.67 -6.63
C VAL A 375 21.04 5.16 -6.30
N ASN A 376 22.11 5.86 -6.70
CA ASN A 376 22.24 7.31 -6.47
C ASN A 376 21.21 8.12 -7.26
N GLN A 377 20.86 7.65 -8.46
CA GLN A 377 19.84 8.26 -9.30
C GLN A 377 18.44 8.19 -8.68
N VAL A 378 18.11 7.17 -7.89
CA VAL A 378 16.84 7.15 -7.13
C VAL A 378 16.77 8.32 -6.15
N SER A 379 17.88 8.63 -5.46
CA SER A 379 17.95 9.80 -4.58
C SER A 379 17.82 11.11 -5.35
N GLN A 380 18.48 11.23 -6.51
CA GLN A 380 18.33 12.39 -7.39
C GLN A 380 16.87 12.57 -7.85
N ARG A 381 16.21 11.48 -8.23
CA ARG A 381 14.80 11.49 -8.61
C ARG A 381 13.91 12.00 -7.48
N PHE A 382 14.12 11.52 -6.26
CA PHE A 382 13.37 11.99 -5.08
C PHE A 382 13.54 13.50 -4.86
N GLN A 383 14.76 14.03 -5.03
CA GLN A 383 15.03 15.47 -4.93
C GLN A 383 14.29 16.28 -6.00
N LEU A 384 14.36 15.84 -7.26
CA LEU A 384 13.67 16.52 -8.37
C LEU A 384 12.16 16.52 -8.21
N LEU A 385 11.58 15.40 -7.78
CA LEU A 385 10.15 15.33 -7.46
C LEU A 385 9.78 16.29 -6.33
N SER A 386 10.58 16.33 -5.27
CA SER A 386 10.34 17.23 -4.13
C SER A 386 10.39 18.70 -4.58
N GLN A 387 11.36 19.06 -5.42
CA GLN A 387 11.46 20.39 -6.02
C GLN A 387 10.25 20.71 -6.89
N LEU A 388 9.83 19.79 -7.75
CA LEU A 388 8.68 19.97 -8.62
C LEU A 388 7.38 20.15 -7.83
N ILE A 389 7.18 19.37 -6.76
CA ILE A 389 6.03 19.51 -5.85
C ILE A 389 6.04 20.90 -5.20
N MET A 390 7.19 21.35 -4.69
CA MET A 390 7.32 22.67 -4.08
C MET A 390 7.02 23.78 -5.09
N TRP A 391 7.61 23.73 -6.28
CA TRP A 391 7.36 24.72 -7.32
C TRP A 391 5.88 24.79 -7.70
N ASN A 392 5.24 23.65 -7.98
CA ASN A 392 3.81 23.64 -8.32
C ASN A 392 2.92 24.13 -7.16
N THR A 393 3.28 23.81 -5.92
CA THR A 393 2.55 24.33 -4.75
C THR A 393 2.63 25.86 -4.70
N GLU A 394 3.82 26.44 -4.89
CA GLU A 394 4.01 27.90 -4.89
C GLU A 394 3.41 28.59 -6.14
N LEU A 395 3.39 27.90 -7.29
CA LEU A 395 2.71 28.38 -8.49
C LEU A 395 1.21 28.46 -8.30
N GLU A 396 0.56 27.43 -7.75
CA GLU A 396 -0.88 27.43 -7.46
C GLU A 396 -1.25 28.56 -6.51
N LYS A 397 -0.47 28.72 -5.43
CA LYS A 397 -0.58 29.87 -4.51
C LYS A 397 -0.49 31.20 -5.24
N SER A 398 0.48 31.33 -6.14
CA SER A 398 0.71 32.55 -6.90
C SER A 398 -0.44 32.87 -7.86
N GLN A 399 -0.98 31.85 -8.53
CA GLN A 399 -2.14 31.98 -9.40
C GLN A 399 -3.38 32.45 -8.63
N MET A 400 -3.62 31.91 -7.43
CA MET A 400 -4.74 32.33 -6.58
C MET A 400 -4.67 33.82 -6.23
N VAL A 401 -3.48 34.34 -5.92
CA VAL A 401 -3.27 35.77 -5.65
C VAL A 401 -3.57 36.61 -6.90
N LEU A 402 -3.01 36.26 -8.06
CA LEU A 402 -3.20 36.99 -9.31
C LEU A 402 -4.68 37.01 -9.75
N ALA A 403 -5.38 35.89 -9.62
CA ALA A 403 -6.81 35.79 -9.93
C ALA A 403 -7.66 36.65 -8.99
N GLY A 404 -7.30 36.67 -7.70
CA GLY A 404 -7.94 37.51 -6.69
C GLY A 404 -7.76 39.00 -6.95
N VAL A 405 -6.55 39.43 -7.34
CA VAL A 405 -6.25 40.83 -7.67
C VAL A 405 -7.00 41.31 -8.92
N SER A 406 -7.22 40.41 -9.88
CA SER A 406 -7.85 40.73 -11.16
C SER A 406 -9.39 40.79 -11.11
N SER A 407 -10.02 40.34 -10.02
CA SER A 407 -11.47 40.25 -9.90
C SER A 407 -12.01 40.98 -8.67
N SER A 408 -12.88 41.96 -8.89
CA SER A 408 -13.59 42.70 -7.84
C SER A 408 -14.81 41.94 -7.30
N SER A 409 -14.86 40.61 -7.50
CA SER A 409 -15.98 39.79 -7.05
C SER A 409 -15.86 39.46 -5.55
N PRO A 410 -16.98 39.33 -4.82
CA PRO A 410 -16.96 38.89 -3.42
C PRO A 410 -16.32 37.50 -3.21
N GLU A 411 -16.29 36.65 -4.24
CA GLU A 411 -15.67 35.32 -4.20
C GLU A 411 -14.14 35.41 -4.31
N ALA A 412 -13.63 36.37 -5.08
CA ALA A 412 -12.21 36.66 -5.22
C ALA A 412 -11.61 37.13 -3.89
N VAL A 413 -12.32 38.01 -3.18
CA VAL A 413 -11.92 38.51 -1.86
C VAL A 413 -11.91 37.37 -0.83
N LYS A 414 -12.90 36.45 -0.86
CA LYS A 414 -12.89 35.26 0.00
C LYS A 414 -11.77 34.28 -0.32
N ALA A 415 -11.41 34.13 -1.60
CA ALA A 415 -10.28 33.29 -2.02
C ALA A 415 -8.94 33.89 -1.55
N ILE A 416 -8.79 35.21 -1.62
CA ILE A 416 -7.63 35.94 -1.08
C ILE A 416 -7.56 35.81 0.44
N ASP A 417 -8.66 35.99 1.16
CA ASP A 417 -8.68 35.84 2.62
C ASP A 417 -8.33 34.41 3.05
N LYS A 418 -8.89 33.40 2.36
CA LYS A 418 -8.52 31.99 2.58
C LYS A 418 -7.02 31.77 2.34
N TYR A 419 -6.48 32.36 1.26
CA TYR A 419 -5.06 32.29 0.95
C TYR A 419 -4.17 32.99 1.98
N LEU A 420 -4.51 34.22 2.38
CA LEU A 420 -3.78 34.97 3.41
C LEU A 420 -3.76 34.19 4.73
N VAL A 421 -4.88 33.57 5.10
CA VAL A 421 -4.96 32.70 6.27
C VAL A 421 -4.07 31.46 6.12
N MET A 422 -4.04 30.82 4.95
CA MET A 422 -3.15 29.69 4.65
C MET A 422 -1.66 30.07 4.69
N ALA A 423 -1.29 31.17 4.02
CA ALA A 423 0.06 31.72 4.01
C ALA A 423 0.53 32.17 5.41
N SER A 424 -0.40 32.64 6.26
CA SER A 424 -0.10 33.07 7.63
C SER A 424 -0.02 31.91 8.63
N SER A 425 -0.77 30.82 8.39
CA SER A 425 -0.82 29.65 9.27
C SER A 425 0.29 28.64 8.98
N GLY A 426 0.88 28.68 7.78
CA GLY A 426 1.87 27.71 7.31
C GLY A 426 1.29 26.30 7.14
N ASP A 427 -0.04 26.15 7.17
CA ASP A 427 -0.74 24.86 7.12
C ASP A 427 -1.31 24.61 5.72
N ASP A 428 -0.43 24.54 4.72
CA ASP A 428 -0.76 24.28 3.31
C ASP A 428 -0.92 22.79 2.98
N LYS A 429 -1.19 21.95 3.99
CA LYS A 429 -1.17 20.49 3.85
C LYS A 429 -2.10 19.96 2.77
N GLU A 430 -3.31 20.53 2.64
CA GLU A 430 -4.31 20.08 1.66
C GLU A 430 -3.87 20.37 0.22
N LEU A 431 -3.35 21.58 -0.04
CA LEU A 431 -2.84 21.97 -1.35
C LEU A 431 -1.61 21.13 -1.71
N PHE A 432 -0.67 21.00 -0.78
CA PHE A 432 0.51 20.15 -0.95
C PHE A 432 0.11 18.70 -1.28
N THR A 433 -0.85 18.14 -0.56
CA THR A 433 -1.33 16.76 -0.79
C THR A 433 -1.97 16.61 -2.17
N THR A 434 -2.73 17.61 -2.62
CA THR A 434 -3.34 17.63 -3.94
C THR A 434 -2.27 17.62 -5.03
N VAL A 435 -1.30 18.54 -4.95
CA VAL A 435 -0.18 18.64 -5.91
C VAL A 435 0.65 17.35 -5.95
N VAL A 436 0.94 16.76 -4.78
CA VAL A 436 1.62 15.47 -4.69
C VAL A 436 0.83 14.39 -5.44
N SER A 437 -0.47 14.27 -5.18
CA SER A 437 -1.33 13.27 -5.81
C SER A 437 -1.38 13.43 -7.33
N GLU A 438 -1.48 14.66 -7.82
CA GLU A 438 -1.49 14.97 -9.25
C GLU A 438 -0.18 14.61 -9.94
N ILE A 439 0.96 15.02 -9.37
CA ILE A 439 2.29 14.70 -9.89
C ILE A 439 2.52 13.19 -9.87
N MET A 440 2.16 12.52 -8.78
CA MET A 440 2.26 11.06 -8.69
C MET A 440 1.39 10.36 -9.73
N THR A 441 0.14 10.78 -9.89
CA THR A 441 -0.79 10.19 -10.88
C THR A 441 -0.26 10.36 -12.30
N ALA A 442 0.21 11.56 -12.65
CA ALA A 442 0.77 11.84 -13.97
C ALA A 442 2.05 11.03 -14.24
N ASP A 443 2.97 10.98 -13.27
CA ASP A 443 4.20 10.20 -13.45
C ASP A 443 3.92 8.69 -13.43
N MET A 444 2.95 8.18 -12.67
CA MET A 444 2.54 6.76 -12.65
C MET A 444 2.04 6.23 -14.01
N GLN A 445 1.55 7.11 -14.88
CA GLN A 445 1.17 6.75 -16.26
C GLN A 445 2.36 6.58 -17.21
N ARG A 446 3.56 7.02 -16.81
CA ARG A 446 4.78 6.88 -17.61
C ARG A 446 5.34 5.47 -17.56
N THR A 447 6.15 5.12 -18.55
CA THR A 447 6.69 3.76 -18.73
C THR A 447 8.21 3.79 -18.91
N ASP A 448 8.79 4.95 -18.62
CA ASP A 448 10.18 5.29 -18.89
C ASP A 448 11.18 4.58 -17.96
N LEU A 449 12.43 4.56 -18.42
CA LEU A 449 13.56 4.11 -17.63
C LEU A 449 14.04 5.21 -16.67
N LEU A 450 14.87 4.88 -15.68
CA LEU A 450 15.35 5.82 -14.67
C LEU A 450 16.04 7.06 -15.25
N ASP A 451 16.93 6.87 -16.24
CA ASP A 451 17.65 7.98 -16.87
C ASP A 451 16.71 8.93 -17.64
N GLU A 452 15.72 8.36 -18.32
CA GLU A 452 14.72 9.11 -19.09
C GLU A 452 13.79 9.88 -18.16
N ASN A 453 13.37 9.26 -17.06
CA ASN A 453 12.51 9.88 -16.07
C ASN A 453 13.22 11.05 -15.36
N ILE A 454 14.50 10.90 -15.01
CA ILE A 454 15.29 11.99 -14.43
C ILE A 454 15.43 13.16 -15.40
N LYS A 455 15.67 12.90 -16.69
CA LYS A 455 15.72 13.97 -17.71
C LYS A 455 14.39 14.68 -17.84
N TYR A 456 13.29 13.94 -17.83
CA TYR A 456 11.95 14.49 -17.82
C TYR A 456 11.71 15.39 -16.60
N LEU A 457 11.97 14.89 -15.39
CA LEU A 457 11.75 15.64 -14.15
C LEU A 457 12.60 16.92 -14.09
N ASN A 458 13.86 16.87 -14.54
CA ASN A 458 14.67 18.09 -14.65
C ASN A 458 14.01 19.13 -15.56
N LYS A 459 13.50 18.71 -16.72
CA LYS A 459 12.80 19.61 -17.63
C LYS A 459 11.54 20.20 -16.98
N GLU A 460 10.76 19.39 -16.28
CA GLU A 460 9.56 19.87 -15.59
C GLU A 460 9.89 20.86 -14.47
N VAL A 461 10.95 20.60 -13.69
CA VAL A 461 11.44 21.56 -12.68
C VAL A 461 11.85 22.88 -13.34
N MET A 462 12.62 22.85 -14.43
CA MET A 462 13.02 24.07 -15.13
C MET A 462 11.83 24.83 -15.72
N ASN A 463 10.82 24.12 -16.23
CA ASN A 463 9.59 24.76 -16.72
C ASN A 463 8.84 25.43 -15.58
N ALA A 464 8.67 24.74 -14.45
CA ALA A 464 7.99 25.30 -13.28
C ALA A 464 8.74 26.52 -12.70
N GLU A 465 10.08 26.51 -12.73
CA GLU A 465 10.90 27.67 -12.39
C GLU A 465 10.66 28.86 -13.32
N MET A 466 10.58 28.61 -14.64
CA MET A 466 10.28 29.65 -15.62
C MET A 466 8.87 30.22 -15.43
N ASP A 467 7.88 29.37 -15.18
CA ASP A 467 6.51 29.79 -14.92
C ASP A 467 6.44 30.64 -13.64
N ALA A 468 7.23 30.31 -12.62
CA ALA A 468 7.28 31.06 -11.36
C ALA A 468 7.87 32.46 -11.57
N LEU A 469 8.91 32.57 -12.40
CA LEU A 469 9.48 33.86 -12.78
C LEU A 469 8.47 34.74 -13.51
N VAL A 470 7.73 34.18 -14.46
CA VAL A 470 6.69 34.90 -15.21
C VAL A 470 5.57 35.36 -14.26
N MET A 471 5.11 34.51 -13.34
CA MET A 471 4.10 34.91 -12.35
C MET A 471 4.61 36.01 -11.43
N ALA A 472 5.86 35.95 -11.00
CA ALA A 472 6.47 36.99 -10.18
C ALA A 472 6.54 38.34 -10.91
N GLU A 473 6.87 38.34 -12.21
CA GLU A 473 6.85 39.53 -13.05
C GLU A 473 5.43 40.13 -13.15
N MET A 474 4.42 39.31 -13.42
CA MET A 474 3.01 39.74 -13.45
C MET A 474 2.54 40.33 -12.11
N MET A 475 2.94 39.71 -11.00
CA MET A 475 2.63 40.23 -9.66
C MET A 475 3.28 41.59 -9.41
N ALA A 476 4.56 41.74 -9.78
CA ALA A 476 5.28 43.00 -9.61
C ALA A 476 4.62 44.13 -10.41
N GLU A 477 4.23 43.87 -11.67
CA GLU A 477 3.48 44.83 -12.48
C GLU A 477 2.15 45.23 -11.83
N ASN A 478 1.39 44.27 -11.29
CA ASN A 478 0.14 44.56 -10.59
C ASN A 478 0.36 45.43 -9.35
N VAL A 479 1.42 45.19 -8.57
CA VAL A 479 1.76 46.04 -7.41
C VAL A 479 2.09 47.46 -7.85
N ILE A 480 2.89 47.62 -8.92
CA ILE A 480 3.24 48.94 -9.47
C ILE A 480 1.96 49.69 -9.90
N GLN A 481 1.06 49.02 -10.63
CA GLN A 481 -0.21 49.63 -11.07
C GLN A 481 -1.07 50.07 -9.88
N LEU A 482 -1.21 49.23 -8.85
CA LEU A 482 -1.99 49.57 -7.65
C LEU A 482 -1.42 50.77 -6.90
N GLU A 483 -0.09 50.89 -6.79
CA GLU A 483 0.55 52.03 -6.15
C GLU A 483 0.39 53.33 -6.98
N GLU A 484 0.48 53.25 -8.31
CA GLU A 484 0.17 54.39 -9.19
C GLU A 484 -1.28 54.86 -9.07
N GLU A 485 -2.23 53.93 -9.00
CA GLU A 485 -3.64 54.24 -8.81
C GLU A 485 -3.92 54.91 -7.47
N LYS A 486 -3.31 54.42 -6.38
CA LYS A 486 -3.39 55.06 -5.06
C LYS A 486 -2.78 56.45 -5.07
N GLY A 487 -1.61 56.63 -5.69
CA GLY A 487 -0.96 57.94 -5.82
C GLY A 487 -1.85 58.96 -6.53
N LYS A 488 -2.44 58.56 -7.67
CA LYS A 488 -3.41 59.38 -8.43
C LYS A 488 -4.69 59.66 -7.62
N ALA A 489 -5.15 58.72 -6.79
CA ALA A 489 -6.31 58.92 -5.92
C ALA A 489 -5.99 59.92 -4.79
N SER A 490 -4.80 59.84 -4.18
CA SER A 490 -4.36 60.80 -3.17
C SER A 490 -4.19 62.21 -3.72
N GLU A 491 -3.69 62.37 -4.95
CA GLU A 491 -3.61 63.67 -5.64
C GLU A 491 -4.97 64.26 -6.00
N ARG A 492 -6.02 63.44 -6.16
CA ARG A 492 -7.40 63.92 -6.41
C ARG A 492 -8.14 64.35 -5.14
N ILE A 493 -7.68 63.88 -3.98
CA ILE A 493 -8.28 64.18 -2.67
C ILE A 493 -7.63 65.43 -2.04
N ALA A 494 -6.35 65.69 -2.34
CA ALA A 494 -5.64 66.92 -2.00
C ALA A 494 -6.08 68.08 -2.91
#